data_AF-A0AAN7C6P1-F1
#
_entry.id   AF-A0AAN7C6P1-F1
#
_cell.length_a   1.000
_cell.length_b   1.000
_cell.length_c   1.000
_cell.angle_alpha   90.00
_cell.angle_beta   90.00
_cell.angle_gamma   90.00
#
_symmetry.space_group_name_H-M   'P 1'
#
loop_
_entity.id
_entity.type
_entity.pdbx_description
1 polymer ?
#
loop_
_entity_poly.entity_id
_entity_poly.type
_entity_poly.pdbx_seq_one_letter_code
_entity_poly.pdbx_strand_id
1 'polypeptide(L)'
;MSGKRPASANSASNGSRQFKQTRLNFFTSSRSQSKKPSPETEERQEKSTTVTAGTRDGVDTETKPATGPDPSVDLPKPEQTDNSIVTAEAICQEPETSPPPPPSPAITSPQPALIPTPSSKIRITDRTGDLFAAPPNSLLIHACNSVGSWGGGIALAFRNLYPEAFQVYRAHCAARSMTPEQLVGTALLIPPPPPPRRERNGGKEEGGGKKKRQHYIGCLFTSRRYGKARDSPERILSATGPAMRHLMRLVVEEERREGAGVIKEVRMCRINAGLFAVPWERSKKVIEELELGEGQVPQCAEEGVVKVVAYERK
;
A
#
# COMPACT_ATOMS: atom_id res chain seq x y z
N MET A 1 43.64 -49.49 -33.88
CA MET A 1 42.28 -49.97 -34.15
C MET A 1 41.68 -50.46 -32.83
N SER A 2 40.49 -49.94 -32.51
CA SER A 2 39.45 -50.53 -31.64
C SER A 2 39.88 -50.94 -30.22
N GLY A 3 39.51 -50.25 -29.14
CA GLY A 3 38.19 -49.71 -28.82
C GLY A 3 37.56 -50.58 -27.72
N LYS A 4 37.26 -50.01 -26.55
CA LYS A 4 36.31 -50.58 -25.58
C LYS A 4 35.83 -49.52 -24.59
N ARG A 5 34.51 -49.33 -24.60
CA ARG A 5 33.59 -48.74 -23.60
C ARG A 5 32.38 -49.73 -23.54
N PRO A 6 31.39 -49.61 -22.63
CA PRO A 6 31.44 -49.71 -21.16
C PRO A 6 30.28 -50.58 -20.61
N ALA A 7 30.19 -50.79 -19.28
CA ALA A 7 28.95 -51.13 -18.53
C ALA A 7 29.29 -51.03 -17.02
N SER A 8 28.67 -50.21 -16.17
CA SER A 8 27.27 -50.04 -15.72
C SER A 8 26.91 -50.88 -14.47
N ALA A 9 26.50 -50.14 -13.44
CA ALA A 9 25.55 -50.41 -12.35
C ALA A 9 25.90 -51.40 -11.21
N ASN A 10 25.81 -50.88 -9.97
CA ASN A 10 24.85 -51.40 -9.00
C ASN A 10 24.46 -50.36 -7.92
N SER A 11 23.14 -50.27 -7.70
CA SER A 11 22.42 -49.68 -6.56
C SER A 11 22.54 -50.61 -5.32
N ALA A 12 22.14 -50.36 -4.07
CA ALA A 12 21.49 -49.31 -3.29
C ALA A 12 21.68 -49.71 -1.81
N SER A 13 21.56 -48.79 -0.84
CA SER A 13 20.76 -49.03 0.38
C SER A 13 20.70 -47.81 1.31
N ASN A 14 19.53 -47.72 1.94
CA ASN A 14 18.97 -46.67 2.80
C ASN A 14 19.76 -46.35 4.06
N GLY A 15 19.67 -45.07 4.49
CA GLY A 15 20.03 -44.63 5.84
C GLY A 15 19.24 -43.39 6.25
N SER A 16 18.08 -43.60 6.86
CA SER A 16 17.23 -42.58 7.49
C SER A 16 17.98 -41.90 8.65
N ARG A 17 18.05 -40.57 8.70
CA ARG A 17 18.56 -39.81 9.85
C ARG A 17 17.56 -38.76 10.32
N GLN A 18 17.16 -38.94 11.58
CA GLN A 18 16.25 -38.13 12.36
C GLN A 18 16.79 -36.71 12.60
N PHE A 19 15.90 -35.73 12.48
CA PHE A 19 16.06 -34.37 12.97
C PHE A 19 16.05 -34.35 14.51
N LYS A 20 17.12 -33.85 15.14
CA LYS A 20 17.12 -33.44 16.54
C LYS A 20 17.12 -31.91 16.61
N GLN A 21 16.04 -31.34 17.16
CA GLN A 21 15.94 -29.94 17.55
C GLN A 21 16.86 -29.68 18.75
N THR A 22 17.81 -28.77 18.60
CA THR A 22 18.61 -28.25 19.70
C THR A 22 18.05 -26.91 20.14
N ARG A 23 17.45 -26.88 21.34
CA ARG A 23 17.18 -25.65 22.10
C ARG A 23 18.53 -25.03 22.52
N LEU A 24 18.77 -23.76 22.17
CA LEU A 24 19.80 -22.97 22.83
C LEU A 24 19.16 -22.09 23.91
N ASN A 25 19.47 -22.43 25.16
CA ASN A 25 19.33 -21.55 26.33
C ASN A 25 20.56 -20.63 26.39
N PHE A 26 20.34 -19.34 26.54
CA PHE A 26 21.37 -18.35 26.84
C PHE A 26 21.51 -18.19 28.36
N PHE A 27 22.72 -18.32 28.89
CA PHE A 27 23.05 -17.92 30.27
C PHE A 27 24.45 -17.28 30.33
N THR A 28 24.48 -16.04 30.84
CA THR A 28 25.60 -15.30 31.52
C THR A 28 26.84 -14.93 30.68
N SER A 29 27.60 -13.83 30.90
CA SER A 29 27.74 -12.87 32.00
C SER A 29 28.51 -11.62 31.51
N SER A 30 28.30 -10.45 32.15
CA SER A 30 29.27 -9.36 32.49
C SER A 30 28.51 -8.02 32.50
N ARG A 31 28.07 -7.45 33.63
CA ARG A 31 28.77 -6.84 34.77
C ARG A 31 29.77 -5.73 34.39
N SER A 32 29.30 -4.48 34.45
CA SER A 32 30.11 -3.31 34.80
C SER A 32 29.23 -2.32 35.57
N GLN A 33 29.53 -2.19 36.88
CA GLN A 33 28.93 -1.26 37.82
C GLN A 33 29.55 0.13 37.64
N SER A 34 28.73 1.18 37.67
CA SER A 34 29.19 2.55 37.91
C SER A 34 28.38 3.18 39.04
N LYS A 35 29.13 3.74 39.98
CA LYS A 35 28.79 4.16 41.34
C LYS A 35 27.84 5.36 41.41
N LYS A 36 26.92 5.32 42.38
CA LYS A 36 26.35 6.49 43.07
C LYS A 36 27.39 7.09 44.03
N PRO A 37 27.30 8.39 44.31
CA PRO A 37 27.47 8.87 45.69
C PRO A 37 26.23 9.64 46.18
N SER A 38 26.03 9.60 47.48
CA SER A 38 25.15 10.46 48.28
C SER A 38 25.99 11.02 49.46
N PRO A 39 25.41 11.77 50.40
CA PRO A 39 25.54 13.23 50.52
C PRO A 39 26.22 13.67 51.83
N GLU A 40 26.60 14.94 51.97
CA GLU A 40 26.88 15.69 53.22
C GLU A 40 27.30 17.13 52.80
N THR A 41 27.13 18.26 53.49
CA THR A 41 26.30 18.76 54.61
C THR A 41 26.61 20.27 54.73
N GLU A 42 25.64 21.07 55.24
CA GLU A 42 25.76 22.45 55.78
C GLU A 42 26.13 23.57 54.77
N GLU A 43 25.62 24.82 54.83
CA GLU A 43 25.28 25.65 55.98
C GLU A 43 24.25 26.75 55.64
N ARG A 44 23.73 27.33 56.72
CA ARG A 44 22.59 28.20 57.00
C ARG A 44 22.82 29.70 56.73
N GLN A 45 21.75 30.44 56.37
CA GLN A 45 21.36 31.81 56.84
C GLN A 45 20.10 32.27 56.08
N GLU A 46 18.90 32.25 56.68
CA GLU A 46 18.25 33.27 57.56
C GLU A 46 17.71 34.54 56.87
N LYS A 47 16.36 34.58 56.71
CA LYS A 47 15.43 35.64 57.19
C LYS A 47 13.99 35.28 56.73
N SER A 48 13.09 34.86 57.63
CA SER A 48 12.21 35.69 58.49
C SER A 48 11.33 36.61 57.65
N THR A 49 10.02 36.36 57.46
CA THR A 49 8.89 36.55 58.40
C THR A 49 7.68 35.70 57.92
N THR A 50 7.09 34.72 58.63
CA THR A 50 6.15 34.76 59.79
C THR A 50 5.06 35.84 59.64
N VAL A 51 3.76 35.54 59.53
CA VAL A 51 2.83 35.18 60.63
C VAL A 51 1.45 34.75 60.06
N THR A 52 1.07 33.49 60.37
CA THR A 52 -0.22 32.89 60.86
C THR A 52 -1.60 33.39 60.37
N ALA A 53 -2.50 32.50 59.89
CA ALA A 53 -3.39 31.52 60.57
C ALA A 53 -4.62 32.18 61.26
N GLY A 54 -5.86 31.67 61.27
CA GLY A 54 -6.47 30.38 60.91
C GLY A 54 -7.99 30.55 60.65
N THR A 55 -8.72 29.57 60.08
CA THR A 55 -9.48 28.51 60.82
C THR A 55 -10.76 29.12 61.47
N ARG A 56 -12.04 28.75 61.22
CA ARG A 56 -12.73 27.44 61.15
C ARG A 56 -14.27 27.64 60.91
N ASP A 57 -14.94 26.53 60.53
CA ASP A 57 -16.37 26.13 60.74
C ASP A 57 -17.51 27.03 60.20
N GLY A 58 -18.64 26.59 59.64
CA GLY A 58 -19.32 25.29 59.46
C GLY A 58 -20.82 25.54 59.12
N VAL A 59 -21.57 24.48 58.78
CA VAL A 59 -23.05 24.30 58.82
C VAL A 59 -23.92 24.58 57.56
N ASP A 60 -24.42 23.45 57.02
CA ASP A 60 -25.78 23.06 56.54
C ASP A 60 -26.69 24.02 55.76
N THR A 61 -27.23 23.58 54.61
CA THR A 61 -28.65 23.15 54.47
C THR A 61 -28.96 22.43 53.13
N GLU A 62 -29.92 21.49 53.24
CA GLU A 62 -30.78 20.82 52.24
C GLU A 62 -31.06 21.58 50.92
N THR A 63 -31.35 20.95 49.77
CA THR A 63 -32.63 20.24 49.52
C THR A 63 -32.58 19.47 48.20
N LYS A 64 -33.11 18.23 48.22
CA LYS A 64 -33.48 17.36 47.09
C LYS A 64 -34.99 17.52 46.86
N PRO A 65 -35.55 17.40 45.64
CA PRO A 65 -36.34 16.20 45.31
C PRO A 65 -36.34 15.93 43.78
N ALA A 66 -36.97 14.92 43.18
CA ALA A 66 -37.44 13.58 43.52
C ALA A 66 -37.79 12.88 42.18
N THR A 67 -37.92 11.57 42.27
CA THR A 67 -38.21 10.56 41.25
C THR A 67 -39.67 10.45 40.79
N GLY A 68 -39.85 10.12 39.49
CA GLY A 68 -40.92 9.26 38.92
C GLY A 68 -42.18 9.95 38.34
N PRO A 69 -43.11 9.24 37.68
CA PRO A 69 -43.02 7.99 36.89
C PRO A 69 -43.70 8.08 35.48
N ASP A 70 -43.62 7.00 34.70
CA ASP A 70 -44.32 6.74 33.41
C ASP A 70 -45.86 6.71 33.57
N PRO A 71 -46.66 7.08 32.53
CA PRO A 71 -47.42 6.04 31.82
C PRO A 71 -47.73 6.26 30.31
N SER A 72 -48.01 5.13 29.65
CA SER A 72 -48.58 4.89 28.31
C SER A 72 -49.71 5.80 27.84
N VAL A 73 -49.75 6.12 26.53
CA VAL A 73 -50.94 5.99 25.65
C VAL A 73 -50.61 6.13 24.15
N ASP A 74 -51.01 5.08 23.41
CA ASP A 74 -51.60 4.96 22.06
C ASP A 74 -51.03 5.53 20.74
N LEU A 75 -51.11 4.63 19.74
CA LEU A 75 -50.87 4.77 18.30
C LEU A 75 -51.90 5.68 17.59
N PRO A 76 -51.61 6.08 16.34
CA PRO A 76 -52.48 5.57 15.28
C PRO A 76 -51.75 4.91 14.09
N LYS A 77 -52.46 3.91 13.57
CA LYS A 77 -52.25 3.07 12.37
C LYS A 77 -52.44 3.89 11.07
N PRO A 78 -51.88 3.43 9.94
CA PRO A 78 -52.72 3.30 8.75
C PRO A 78 -52.77 1.87 8.22
N GLU A 79 -53.96 1.53 7.75
CA GLU A 79 -54.44 0.22 7.35
C GLU A 79 -53.65 -0.46 6.22
N GLN A 80 -53.51 -1.77 6.40
CA GLN A 80 -53.55 -2.73 5.29
C GLN A 80 -54.99 -2.82 4.79
N THR A 81 -55.21 -2.63 3.49
CA THR A 81 -56.36 -3.21 2.80
C THR A 81 -55.90 -4.42 2.01
N ASP A 82 -56.42 -5.54 2.47
CA ASP A 82 -56.58 -6.84 1.82
C ASP A 82 -57.21 -6.69 0.42
N ASN A 83 -56.79 -7.51 -0.54
CA ASN A 83 -57.69 -8.51 -1.13
C ASN A 83 -57.02 -9.36 -2.23
N SER A 84 -56.97 -10.63 -1.89
CA SER A 84 -56.88 -11.87 -2.67
C SER A 84 -57.40 -11.88 -4.12
N ILE A 85 -56.59 -12.50 -4.99
CA ILE A 85 -56.87 -13.71 -5.80
C ILE A 85 -58.35 -13.97 -6.14
N VAL A 86 -58.71 -14.02 -7.45
CA VAL A 86 -59.24 -15.21 -8.17
C VAL A 86 -59.10 -15.03 -9.70
N THR A 87 -58.62 -16.10 -10.33
CA THR A 87 -58.71 -16.57 -11.72
C THR A 87 -59.97 -16.21 -12.52
N ALA A 88 -59.84 -15.93 -13.81
CA ALA A 88 -60.66 -16.55 -14.88
C ALA A 88 -60.19 -16.12 -16.28
N GLU A 89 -60.33 -17.07 -17.19
CA GLU A 89 -59.96 -17.12 -18.59
C GLU A 89 -60.71 -16.10 -19.46
N ALA A 90 -60.05 -15.60 -20.50
CA ALA A 90 -60.72 -15.12 -21.71
C ALA A 90 -59.87 -15.42 -22.94
N ILE A 91 -60.40 -16.37 -23.71
CA ILE A 91 -60.01 -16.79 -25.06
C ILE A 91 -60.16 -15.61 -26.04
N CYS A 92 -59.15 -15.34 -26.86
CA CYS A 92 -59.33 -14.77 -28.20
C CYS A 92 -58.25 -15.30 -29.15
N GLN A 93 -58.67 -15.56 -30.38
CA GLN A 93 -58.10 -16.44 -31.40
C GLN A 93 -56.89 -15.86 -32.15
N GLU A 94 -56.12 -16.77 -32.74
CA GLU A 94 -55.10 -16.54 -33.76
C GLU A 94 -55.65 -15.83 -35.01
N PRO A 95 -54.80 -15.03 -35.66
CA PRO A 95 -54.73 -15.05 -37.11
C PRO A 95 -53.35 -15.52 -37.58
N GLU A 96 -53.34 -16.63 -38.33
CA GLU A 96 -52.22 -17.06 -39.15
C GLU A 96 -51.76 -15.91 -40.07
N THR A 97 -50.49 -15.54 -39.95
CA THR A 97 -49.79 -14.80 -41.01
C THR A 97 -48.43 -15.43 -41.26
N SER A 98 -48.24 -15.76 -42.53
CA SER A 98 -47.14 -16.44 -43.22
C SER A 98 -45.71 -16.15 -42.73
N PRO A 99 -44.78 -17.12 -42.85
CA PRO A 99 -43.37 -16.90 -42.55
C PRO A 99 -42.70 -15.94 -43.54
N PRO A 100 -41.76 -15.08 -43.09
CA PRO A 100 -41.02 -14.18 -43.96
C PRO A 100 -39.99 -14.93 -44.84
N PRO A 101 -39.66 -14.41 -46.03
CA PRO A 101 -38.64 -14.99 -46.90
C PRO A 101 -37.24 -14.89 -46.28
N PRO A 102 -36.32 -15.82 -46.62
CA PRO A 102 -34.97 -15.83 -46.07
C PRO A 102 -34.18 -14.57 -46.48
N PRO A 103 -33.31 -14.04 -45.60
CA PRO A 103 -32.49 -12.88 -45.93
C PRO A 103 -31.45 -13.23 -47.00
N SER A 104 -31.44 -12.43 -48.08
CA SER A 104 -30.38 -12.42 -49.08
C SER A 104 -29.00 -12.21 -48.44
N PRO A 105 -27.94 -12.87 -48.95
CA PRO A 105 -26.62 -12.77 -48.36
C PRO A 105 -26.09 -11.34 -48.48
N ALA A 106 -25.92 -10.69 -47.33
CA ALA A 106 -25.26 -9.41 -47.22
C ALA A 106 -23.80 -9.56 -47.66
N ILE A 107 -23.45 -8.81 -48.69
CA ILE A 107 -22.08 -8.58 -49.16
C ILE A 107 -21.29 -8.05 -47.95
N THR A 108 -20.46 -8.92 -47.39
CA THR A 108 -19.56 -8.60 -46.29
C THR A 108 -18.50 -7.65 -46.85
N SER A 109 -18.68 -6.34 -46.61
CA SER A 109 -17.60 -5.38 -46.76
C SER A 109 -16.48 -5.75 -45.77
N PRO A 110 -15.22 -5.88 -46.22
CA PRO A 110 -14.13 -6.18 -45.32
C PRO A 110 -13.94 -5.03 -44.33
N GLN A 111 -14.14 -5.31 -43.04
CA GLN A 111 -13.69 -4.44 -41.95
C GLN A 111 -12.19 -4.18 -42.12
N PRO A 112 -11.71 -2.93 -42.06
CA PRO A 112 -10.28 -2.65 -42.00
C PRO A 112 -9.69 -3.36 -40.77
N ALA A 113 -8.71 -4.22 -41.00
CA ALA A 113 -7.96 -4.86 -39.93
C ALA A 113 -7.39 -3.78 -39.00
N LEU A 114 -7.73 -3.86 -37.71
CA LEU A 114 -7.17 -3.02 -36.66
C LEU A 114 -5.64 -3.14 -36.72
N ILE A 115 -4.99 -2.05 -37.14
CA ILE A 115 -3.53 -1.94 -37.10
C ILE A 115 -3.14 -2.11 -35.62
N PRO A 116 -2.27 -3.08 -35.27
CA PRO A 116 -1.82 -3.23 -33.89
C PRO A 116 -1.09 -1.95 -33.49
N THR A 117 -1.69 -1.20 -32.57
CA THR A 117 -1.03 -0.06 -31.93
C THR A 117 0.21 -0.59 -31.21
N PRO A 118 1.36 0.11 -31.27
CA PRO A 118 2.56 -0.34 -30.59
C PRO A 118 2.31 -0.31 -29.08
N SER A 119 2.02 -1.47 -28.49
CA SER A 119 1.86 -1.60 -27.04
C SER A 119 3.25 -1.56 -26.40
N SER A 120 3.46 -0.62 -25.49
CA SER A 120 4.68 -0.57 -24.70
C SER A 120 4.59 -1.55 -23.54
N LYS A 121 5.72 -2.12 -23.13
CA LYS A 121 5.76 -3.16 -22.08
C LYS A 121 6.69 -2.78 -20.94
N ILE A 122 6.48 -3.40 -19.78
CA ILE A 122 7.37 -3.26 -18.63
C ILE A 122 8.32 -4.46 -18.60
N ARG A 123 9.63 -4.23 -18.41
CA ARG A 123 10.62 -5.29 -18.24
C ARG A 123 11.31 -5.15 -16.90
N ILE A 124 11.31 -6.23 -16.11
CA ILE A 124 11.86 -6.21 -14.75
C ILE A 124 13.19 -6.96 -14.69
N THR A 125 14.22 -6.27 -14.21
CA THR A 125 15.53 -6.87 -13.89
C THR A 125 15.70 -6.98 -12.38
N ASP A 126 16.00 -8.18 -11.88
CA ASP A 126 16.28 -8.40 -10.46
C ASP A 126 17.70 -7.97 -10.10
N ARG A 127 17.86 -7.33 -8.94
CA ARG A 127 19.16 -6.92 -8.40
C ARG A 127 19.18 -7.05 -6.88
N THR A 128 20.32 -7.46 -6.33
CA THR A 128 20.53 -7.45 -4.88
C THR A 128 21.16 -6.13 -4.46
N GLY A 129 20.59 -5.44 -3.47
CA GLY A 129 21.12 -4.17 -2.98
C GLY A 129 20.14 -3.35 -2.14
N ASP A 130 20.54 -2.11 -1.84
CA ASP A 130 19.66 -1.16 -1.14
C ASP A 130 18.81 -0.38 -2.15
N LEU A 131 17.48 -0.54 -2.07
CA LEU A 131 16.51 0.22 -2.85
C LEU A 131 16.69 1.74 -2.67
N PHE A 132 17.06 2.19 -1.47
CA PHE A 132 17.16 3.60 -1.11
C PHE A 132 18.50 4.25 -1.47
N ALA A 133 19.44 3.48 -2.03
CA ALA A 133 20.68 3.97 -2.62
C ALA A 133 20.49 4.43 -4.08
N ALA A 134 19.25 4.80 -4.44
CA ALA A 134 18.93 5.39 -5.72
C ALA A 134 19.52 6.80 -5.86
N PRO A 135 19.88 7.24 -7.07
CA PRO A 135 20.21 8.61 -7.36
C PRO A 135 18.96 9.50 -7.29
N PRO A 136 19.15 10.83 -7.14
CA PRO A 136 18.07 11.79 -7.22
C PRO A 136 17.19 11.61 -8.46
N ASN A 137 15.91 11.95 -8.31
CA ASN A 137 14.85 11.85 -9.29
C ASN A 137 14.55 10.41 -9.78
N SER A 138 14.92 9.41 -8.98
CA SER A 138 14.42 8.05 -9.16
C SER A 138 13.01 7.89 -8.61
N LEU A 139 12.19 7.07 -9.26
CA LEU A 139 10.92 6.57 -8.74
C LEU A 139 11.14 5.29 -7.94
N LEU A 140 10.75 5.30 -6.67
CA LEU A 140 10.81 4.15 -5.76
C LEU A 140 9.41 3.59 -5.52
N ILE A 141 9.16 2.37 -6.01
CA ILE A 141 7.85 1.73 -5.97
C ILE A 141 7.79 0.71 -4.83
N HIS A 142 6.69 0.73 -4.08
CA HIS A 142 6.34 -0.31 -3.11
C HIS A 142 4.84 -0.61 -3.09
N ALA A 143 4.49 -1.78 -2.55
CA ALA A 143 3.10 -2.17 -2.34
C ALA A 143 2.59 -1.68 -0.96
N CYS A 144 1.36 -1.18 -0.96
CA CYS A 144 0.71 -0.51 0.16
C CYS A 144 -0.65 -1.10 0.48
N ASN A 145 -1.06 -0.90 1.73
CA ASN A 145 -2.46 -1.04 2.13
C ASN A 145 -3.23 0.25 1.86
N SER A 146 -4.55 0.21 1.98
CA SER A 146 -5.44 1.37 1.79
C SER A 146 -5.90 2.03 3.10
N VAL A 147 -5.26 1.73 4.24
CA VAL A 147 -5.66 2.26 5.56
C VAL A 147 -4.61 3.20 6.18
N GLY A 148 -3.67 3.70 5.37
CA GLY A 148 -2.72 4.72 5.81
C GLY A 148 -1.63 4.20 6.77
N SER A 149 -1.24 2.93 6.68
CA SER A 149 -0.24 2.33 7.56
C SER A 149 1.06 1.92 6.85
N TRP A 150 2.18 2.49 7.28
CA TRP A 150 3.54 2.04 6.94
C TRP A 150 4.25 1.50 8.19
N GLY A 151 3.67 0.45 8.79
CA GLY A 151 4.09 -0.05 10.10
C GLY A 151 5.13 -1.18 10.11
N GLY A 152 5.47 -1.78 8.96
CA GLY A 152 6.38 -2.92 8.93
C GLY A 152 7.07 -3.14 7.59
N GLY A 153 8.07 -4.03 7.58
CA GLY A 153 8.84 -4.39 6.40
C GLY A 153 9.48 -3.18 5.71
N ILE A 154 9.48 -3.19 4.37
CA ILE A 154 10.01 -2.08 3.58
C ILE A 154 9.23 -0.78 3.79
N ALA A 155 7.92 -0.84 4.05
CA ALA A 155 7.09 0.35 4.27
C ALA A 155 7.54 1.14 5.51
N LEU A 156 7.96 0.46 6.59
CA LEU A 156 8.54 1.12 7.75
C LEU A 156 9.85 1.85 7.40
N ALA A 157 10.69 1.27 6.53
CA ALA A 157 11.89 1.95 6.04
C ALA A 157 11.54 3.19 5.21
N PHE A 158 10.52 3.11 4.34
CA PHE A 158 9.99 4.29 3.64
C PHE A 158 9.52 5.37 4.61
N ARG A 159 8.76 5.02 5.66
CA ARG A 159 8.30 5.98 6.67
C ARG A 159 9.45 6.70 7.38
N ASN A 160 10.49 5.94 7.76
CA ASN A 160 11.63 6.50 8.48
C ASN A 160 12.50 7.40 7.60
N LEU A 161 12.63 7.08 6.31
CA LEU A 161 13.44 7.84 5.35
C LEU A 161 12.68 8.99 4.68
N TYR A 162 11.36 8.88 4.54
CA TYR A 162 10.47 9.85 3.88
C TYR A 162 9.24 10.16 4.76
N PRO A 163 9.43 10.77 5.94
CA PRO A 163 8.32 11.06 6.85
C PRO A 163 7.29 12.02 6.27
N GLU A 164 7.72 12.99 5.45
CA GLU A 164 6.85 13.92 4.73
C GLU A 164 5.97 13.17 3.71
N ALA A 165 6.54 12.24 2.94
CA ALA A 165 5.77 11.41 2.02
C ALA A 165 4.76 10.49 2.74
N PHE A 166 5.12 9.97 3.92
CA PHE A 166 4.18 9.19 4.72
C PHE A 166 2.95 10.03 5.14
N GLN A 167 3.12 11.31 5.43
CA GLN A 167 1.99 12.19 5.76
C GLN A 167 1.05 12.35 4.57
N VAL A 168 1.59 12.54 3.35
CA VAL A 168 0.81 12.61 2.10
C VAL A 168 0.05 11.31 1.88
N TYR A 169 0.71 10.16 1.98
CA TYR A 169 0.08 8.85 1.85
C TYR A 169 -1.04 8.62 2.89
N ARG A 170 -0.79 8.97 4.16
CA ARG A 170 -1.78 8.81 5.23
C ARG A 170 -3.00 9.72 5.00
N ALA A 171 -2.78 10.97 4.59
CA ALA A 171 -3.84 11.90 4.27
C ALA A 171 -4.67 11.40 3.08
N HIS A 172 -4.02 10.86 2.04
CA HIS A 172 -4.69 10.27 0.90
C HIS A 172 -5.59 9.09 1.31
N CYS A 173 -5.12 8.19 2.17
CA CYS A 173 -5.93 7.08 2.68
C CYS A 173 -7.08 7.52 3.60
N ALA A 174 -6.95 8.67 4.26
CA ALA A 174 -7.98 9.21 5.16
C ALA A 174 -8.97 10.14 4.46
N ALA A 175 -8.76 10.44 3.17
CA ALA A 175 -9.62 11.35 2.42
C ALA A 175 -11.04 10.78 2.30
N ARG A 176 -12.04 11.59 2.66
CA ARG A 176 -13.46 11.17 2.63
C ARG A 176 -14.00 10.90 1.23
N SER A 177 -13.27 11.29 0.19
CA SER A 177 -13.66 11.13 -1.21
C SER A 177 -13.48 9.71 -1.74
N MET A 178 -12.72 8.85 -1.04
CA MET A 178 -12.46 7.48 -1.49
C MET A 178 -12.48 6.51 -0.30
N THR A 179 -13.13 5.37 -0.47
CA THR A 179 -13.06 4.28 0.50
C THR A 179 -11.78 3.47 0.33
N PRO A 180 -11.30 2.75 1.37
CA PRO A 180 -10.17 1.84 1.25
C PRO A 180 -10.33 0.81 0.13
N GLU A 181 -11.55 0.35 -0.13
CA GLU A 181 -11.90 -0.56 -1.23
C GLU A 181 -11.69 0.08 -2.61
N GLN A 182 -12.06 1.35 -2.77
CA GLN A 182 -11.88 2.10 -4.02
C GLN A 182 -10.40 2.41 -4.32
N LEU A 183 -9.57 2.48 -3.28
CA LEU A 183 -8.13 2.66 -3.47
C LEU A 183 -7.45 1.39 -4.00
N VAL A 184 -7.96 0.20 -3.72
CA VAL A 184 -7.32 -1.04 -4.20
C VAL A 184 -7.35 -1.09 -5.74
N GLY A 185 -6.20 -1.37 -6.34
CA GLY A 185 -6.02 -1.31 -7.80
C GLY A 185 -5.64 0.07 -8.33
N THR A 186 -5.45 1.06 -7.45
CA THR A 186 -4.96 2.39 -7.80
C THR A 186 -3.52 2.60 -7.31
N ALA A 187 -2.95 3.77 -7.62
CA ALA A 187 -1.66 4.17 -7.11
C ALA A 187 -1.66 5.64 -6.68
N LEU A 188 -0.68 6.00 -5.87
CA LEU A 188 -0.35 7.38 -5.51
C LEU A 188 1.12 7.64 -5.87
N LEU A 189 1.35 8.70 -6.64
CA LEU A 189 2.68 9.24 -6.92
C LEU A 189 2.93 10.44 -5.98
N ILE A 190 4.01 10.39 -5.21
CA ILE A 190 4.40 11.46 -4.30
C ILE A 190 5.72 12.07 -4.80
N PRO A 191 5.73 13.35 -5.19
CA PRO A 191 6.95 14.02 -5.63
C PRO A 191 7.93 14.26 -4.47
N PRO A 192 9.23 14.42 -4.76
CA PRO A 192 10.20 14.83 -3.76
C PRO A 192 9.86 16.23 -3.21
N PRO A 193 10.30 16.56 -1.99
CA PRO A 193 10.16 17.91 -1.48
C PRO A 193 10.89 18.91 -2.40
N PRO A 194 10.40 20.16 -2.50
CA PRO A 194 11.06 21.17 -3.30
C PRO A 194 12.51 21.33 -2.84
N PRO A 195 13.45 21.61 -3.77
CA PRO A 195 14.83 21.85 -3.39
C PRO A 195 14.88 22.97 -2.34
N PRO A 196 15.81 22.89 -1.37
CA PRO A 196 16.00 23.98 -0.42
C PRO A 196 16.21 25.26 -1.23
N ARG A 197 15.43 26.30 -0.94
CA ARG A 197 15.64 27.61 -1.55
C ARG A 197 17.11 27.97 -1.27
N ARG A 198 17.90 28.20 -2.33
CA ARG A 198 19.23 28.80 -2.16
C ARG A 198 18.97 30.14 -1.50
N GLU A 199 19.27 30.27 -0.22
CA GLU A 199 19.25 31.57 0.44
C GLU A 199 20.20 32.47 -0.34
N ARG A 200 19.67 33.60 -0.81
CA ARG A 200 20.39 34.55 -1.67
C ARG A 200 21.55 35.23 -0.94
N ASN A 201 21.58 35.11 0.38
CA ASN A 201 22.66 35.57 1.24
C ASN A 201 23.45 34.35 1.63
N GLY A 202 24.78 34.38 1.43
CA GLY A 202 25.71 33.29 1.72
C GLY A 202 25.86 32.95 3.21
N GLY A 203 24.74 32.74 3.91
CA GLY A 203 24.69 32.11 5.21
C GLY A 203 25.25 30.71 5.07
N LYS A 204 26.30 30.42 5.86
CA LYS A 204 26.84 29.08 6.02
C LYS A 204 25.68 28.13 6.27
N GLU A 205 25.58 27.05 5.48
CA GLU A 205 24.79 25.88 5.87
C GLU A 205 25.20 25.52 7.30
N GLU A 206 24.37 25.83 8.28
CA GLU A 206 24.60 25.37 9.65
C GLU A 206 24.59 23.85 9.61
N GLY A 207 25.78 23.30 9.80
CA GLY A 207 26.08 21.89 9.65
C GLY A 207 25.19 21.03 10.54
N GLY A 208 24.57 20.03 9.92
CA GLY A 208 23.83 18.97 10.63
C GLY A 208 22.52 18.54 9.98
N GLY A 209 22.01 19.28 8.99
CA GLY A 209 20.79 18.91 8.27
C GLY A 209 20.98 17.64 7.44
N LYS A 210 20.27 16.55 7.77
CA LYS A 210 20.18 15.38 6.89
C LYS A 210 19.78 15.84 5.49
N LYS A 211 20.63 15.60 4.48
CA LYS A 211 20.30 15.84 3.06
C LYS A 211 18.91 15.27 2.78
N LYS A 212 17.96 16.14 2.40
CA LYS A 212 16.63 15.69 1.98
C LYS A 212 16.78 14.78 0.76
N ARG A 213 16.09 13.64 0.81
CA ARG A 213 16.13 12.66 -0.28
C ARG A 213 15.22 13.14 -1.40
N GLN A 214 15.78 13.20 -2.61
CA GLN A 214 15.10 13.70 -3.80
C GLN A 214 14.56 12.53 -4.63
N HIS A 215 13.68 11.71 -4.07
CA HIS A 215 13.08 10.58 -4.81
C HIS A 215 11.56 10.74 -4.91
N TYR A 216 11.01 10.27 -6.01
CA TYR A 216 9.57 10.07 -6.17
C TYR A 216 9.18 8.76 -5.47
N ILE A 217 8.03 8.74 -4.80
CA ILE A 217 7.51 7.54 -4.13
C ILE A 217 6.24 7.08 -4.84
N GLY A 218 6.26 5.87 -5.38
CA GLY A 218 5.12 5.22 -6.00
C GLY A 218 4.47 4.21 -5.07
N CYS A 219 3.28 4.53 -4.57
CA CYS A 219 2.50 3.67 -3.67
C CYS A 219 1.50 2.86 -4.48
N LEU A 220 1.67 1.55 -4.61
CA LEU A 220 0.68 0.67 -5.26
C LEU A 220 -0.30 0.14 -4.22
N PHE A 221 -1.59 0.47 -4.33
CA PHE A 221 -2.60 -0.03 -3.41
C PHE A 221 -3.04 -1.43 -3.83
N THR A 222 -2.37 -2.44 -3.29
CA THR A 222 -2.58 -3.85 -3.68
C THR A 222 -3.39 -4.63 -2.65
N SER A 223 -3.55 -4.11 -1.45
CA SER A 223 -4.45 -4.68 -0.46
C SER A 223 -5.20 -3.58 0.30
N ARG A 224 -6.42 -3.87 0.75
CA ARG A 224 -7.18 -2.98 1.61
C ARG A 224 -6.53 -2.85 2.99
N ARG A 225 -6.18 -3.97 3.61
CA ARG A 225 -5.62 -4.05 4.97
C ARG A 225 -4.22 -4.66 4.94
N TYR A 226 -3.62 -4.93 6.10
CA TYR A 226 -2.26 -5.48 6.20
C TYR A 226 -2.16 -6.48 7.36
N GLY A 227 -0.99 -7.12 7.50
CA GLY A 227 -0.73 -8.10 8.55
C GLY A 227 -1.62 -9.33 8.37
N LYS A 228 -2.23 -9.81 9.46
CA LYS A 228 -3.16 -10.97 9.42
C LYS A 228 -4.45 -10.69 8.64
N ALA A 229 -4.82 -9.42 8.49
CA ALA A 229 -6.05 -9.00 7.81
C ALA A 229 -5.80 -8.57 6.35
N ARG A 230 -4.60 -8.79 5.80
CA ARG A 230 -4.31 -8.56 4.38
C ARG A 230 -5.27 -9.36 3.49
N ASP A 231 -5.49 -8.88 2.27
CA ASP A 231 -6.28 -9.62 1.29
C ASP A 231 -5.54 -10.89 0.83
N SER A 232 -6.27 -11.80 0.17
CA SER A 232 -5.67 -13.01 -0.38
C SER A 232 -4.65 -12.69 -1.48
N PRO A 233 -3.66 -13.58 -1.70
CA PRO A 233 -2.70 -13.43 -2.80
C PRO A 233 -3.35 -13.17 -4.15
N GLU A 234 -4.48 -13.80 -4.43
CA GLU A 234 -5.23 -13.67 -5.69
C GLU A 234 -5.80 -12.26 -5.85
N ARG A 235 -6.39 -11.70 -4.78
CA ARG A 235 -6.87 -10.31 -4.80
C ARG A 235 -5.71 -9.33 -4.95
N ILE A 236 -4.61 -9.56 -4.23
CA ILE A 236 -3.40 -8.73 -4.32
C ILE A 236 -2.87 -8.69 -5.75
N LEU A 237 -2.79 -9.84 -6.42
CA LEU A 237 -2.32 -9.93 -7.81
C LEU A 237 -3.30 -9.25 -8.78
N SER A 238 -4.61 -9.44 -8.62
CA SER A 238 -5.63 -8.76 -9.43
C SER A 238 -5.56 -7.23 -9.32
N ALA A 239 -5.16 -6.70 -8.16
CA ALA A 239 -4.98 -5.27 -7.93
C ALA A 239 -3.61 -4.75 -8.43
N THR A 240 -2.59 -5.61 -8.47
CA THR A 240 -1.22 -5.20 -8.81
C THR A 240 -1.10 -4.64 -10.22
N GLY A 241 -1.71 -5.30 -11.21
CA GLY A 241 -1.68 -4.85 -12.61
C GLY A 241 -2.31 -3.47 -12.81
N PRO A 242 -3.60 -3.28 -12.43
CA PRO A 242 -4.27 -1.98 -12.47
C PRO A 242 -3.53 -0.87 -11.71
N ALA A 243 -3.00 -1.18 -10.51
CA ALA A 243 -2.25 -0.21 -9.72
C ALA A 243 -0.98 0.25 -10.45
N MET A 244 -0.23 -0.68 -11.04
CA MET A 244 0.98 -0.33 -11.81
C MET A 244 0.63 0.51 -13.04
N ARG A 245 -0.42 0.15 -13.78
CA ARG A 245 -0.90 0.95 -14.93
C ARG A 245 -1.29 2.36 -14.51
N HIS A 246 -2.02 2.48 -13.40
CA HIS A 246 -2.38 3.79 -12.86
C HIS A 246 -1.15 4.60 -12.45
N LEU A 247 -0.14 3.97 -11.83
CA LEU A 247 1.11 4.65 -11.51
C LEU A 247 1.81 5.18 -12.76
N MET A 248 1.90 4.40 -13.84
CA MET A 248 2.53 4.88 -15.07
C MET A 248 1.81 6.09 -15.67
N ARG A 249 0.47 6.14 -15.61
CA ARG A 249 -0.31 7.33 -16.01
C ARG A 249 0.08 8.56 -15.16
N LEU A 250 0.18 8.41 -13.84
CA LEU A 250 0.59 9.50 -12.95
C LEU A 250 2.01 9.99 -13.25
N VAL A 251 2.92 9.08 -13.63
CA VAL A 251 4.28 9.43 -14.04
C VAL A 251 4.26 10.29 -15.30
N VAL A 252 3.48 9.92 -16.32
CA VAL A 252 3.33 10.70 -17.55
C VAL A 252 2.76 12.10 -17.25
N GLU A 253 1.74 12.18 -16.38
CA GLU A 253 1.15 13.46 -15.96
C GLU A 253 2.18 14.35 -15.26
N GLU A 254 3.01 13.77 -14.39
CA GLU A 254 4.07 14.48 -13.68
C GLU A 254 5.17 14.97 -14.62
N GLU A 255 5.58 14.16 -15.60
CA GLU A 255 6.52 14.57 -16.65
C GLU A 255 5.97 15.71 -17.52
N ARG A 256 4.65 15.76 -17.76
CA ARG A 256 4.03 16.91 -18.44
C ARG A 256 4.04 18.17 -17.59
N ARG A 257 3.97 18.02 -16.26
CA ARG A 257 3.86 19.13 -15.31
C ARG A 257 5.22 19.75 -14.96
N GLU A 258 6.22 18.93 -14.66
CA GLU A 258 7.56 19.36 -14.22
C GLU A 258 8.59 19.38 -15.36
N GLY A 259 8.31 18.67 -16.45
CA GLY A 259 9.20 18.58 -17.61
C GLY A 259 9.56 17.14 -17.97
N ALA A 260 9.71 16.96 -19.27
CA ALA A 260 10.15 15.74 -19.93
C ALA A 260 11.33 15.07 -19.21
N GLY A 261 11.15 13.81 -18.82
CA GLY A 261 12.20 12.99 -18.20
C GLY A 261 12.64 13.48 -16.81
N VAL A 262 11.76 14.13 -16.05
CA VAL A 262 12.05 14.47 -14.65
C VAL A 262 12.35 13.21 -13.83
N ILE A 263 11.63 12.10 -14.08
CA ILE A 263 11.92 10.79 -13.48
C ILE A 263 12.97 10.07 -14.33
N LYS A 264 14.14 9.82 -13.76
CA LYS A 264 15.32 9.30 -14.48
C LYS A 264 15.39 7.77 -14.52
N GLU A 265 14.93 7.12 -13.47
CA GLU A 265 14.89 5.66 -13.42
C GLU A 265 13.78 5.16 -12.49
N VAL A 266 13.35 3.92 -12.72
CA VAL A 266 12.31 3.26 -11.91
C VAL A 266 12.93 2.08 -11.16
N ARG A 267 12.81 2.12 -9.84
CA ARG A 267 13.22 1.04 -8.94
C ARG A 267 12.04 0.59 -8.10
N MET A 268 12.00 -0.68 -7.76
CA MET A 268 11.02 -1.23 -6.83
C MET A 268 11.67 -2.21 -5.87
N CYS A 269 11.08 -2.46 -4.71
CA CYS A 269 11.36 -3.72 -4.00
C CYS A 269 10.69 -4.89 -4.73
N ARG A 270 11.00 -6.14 -4.36
CA ARG A 270 10.15 -7.29 -4.70
C ARG A 270 8.76 -7.15 -4.06
N ILE A 271 7.88 -6.39 -4.72
CA ILE A 271 6.58 -6.03 -4.17
C ILE A 271 5.74 -7.28 -3.86
N ASN A 272 4.91 -7.18 -2.83
CA ASN A 272 4.05 -8.25 -2.31
C ASN A 272 4.79 -9.49 -1.70
N ALA A 273 6.09 -9.68 -1.94
CA ALA A 273 6.85 -10.85 -1.48
C ALA A 273 7.15 -10.91 0.02
N GLY A 274 7.09 -9.77 0.70
CA GLY A 274 7.30 -9.67 2.16
C GLY A 274 6.04 -9.99 2.96
N LEU A 275 5.55 -8.99 3.70
CA LEU A 275 4.41 -9.16 4.63
C LEU A 275 3.06 -9.46 3.96
N PHE A 276 2.97 -9.27 2.64
CA PHE A 276 1.81 -9.67 1.83
C PHE A 276 1.85 -11.14 1.39
N ALA A 277 2.99 -11.82 1.56
CA ALA A 277 3.18 -13.26 1.35
C ALA A 277 2.74 -13.76 -0.04
N VAL A 278 2.97 -12.96 -1.09
CA VAL A 278 2.76 -13.38 -2.48
C VAL A 278 4.11 -13.71 -3.10
N PRO A 279 4.34 -14.94 -3.62
CA PRO A 279 5.58 -15.28 -4.30
C PRO A 279 5.95 -14.23 -5.36
N TRP A 280 7.20 -13.78 -5.34
CA TRP A 280 7.66 -12.64 -6.15
C TRP A 280 7.39 -12.87 -7.64
N GLU A 281 7.62 -14.08 -8.12
CA GLU A 281 7.49 -14.50 -9.51
C GLU A 281 6.07 -14.27 -10.03
N ARG A 282 5.04 -14.42 -9.17
CA ARG A 282 3.65 -14.13 -9.54
C ARG A 282 3.43 -12.63 -9.75
N SER A 283 3.97 -11.79 -8.87
CA SER A 283 3.85 -10.33 -9.01
C SER A 283 4.64 -9.81 -10.20
N LYS A 284 5.86 -10.33 -10.40
CA LYS A 284 6.71 -10.01 -11.55
C LYS A 284 5.99 -10.33 -12.87
N LYS A 285 5.44 -11.55 -12.99
CA LYS A 285 4.68 -11.99 -14.16
C LYS A 285 3.52 -11.04 -14.49
N VAL A 286 2.70 -10.69 -13.49
CA VAL A 286 1.58 -9.75 -13.68
C VAL A 286 2.03 -8.41 -14.24
N ILE A 287 3.19 -7.90 -13.83
CA ILE A 287 3.70 -6.60 -14.28
C ILE A 287 4.30 -6.70 -15.68
N GLU A 288 5.05 -7.75 -15.99
CA GLU A 288 5.67 -7.93 -17.32
C GLU A 288 4.66 -8.25 -18.42
N GLU A 289 3.50 -8.83 -18.07
CA GLU A 289 2.37 -9.04 -18.96
C GLU A 289 1.54 -7.76 -19.21
N LEU A 290 1.83 -6.65 -18.51
CA LEU A 290 1.13 -5.39 -18.75
C LEU A 290 1.51 -4.79 -20.09
N GLU A 291 0.47 -4.54 -20.87
CA GLU A 291 0.52 -3.65 -22.01
C GLU A 291 0.08 -2.26 -21.59
N LEU A 292 0.94 -1.29 -21.90
CA LEU A 292 0.73 0.14 -21.67
C LEU A 292 0.27 0.78 -22.97
N GLY A 293 -0.88 1.46 -22.90
CA GLY A 293 -1.43 2.23 -24.01
C GLY A 293 -0.82 3.63 -24.13
N GLU A 294 -1.27 4.37 -25.14
CA GLU A 294 -0.91 5.78 -25.33
C GLU A 294 -1.29 6.59 -24.07
N GLY A 295 -0.39 7.47 -23.62
CA GLY A 295 -0.56 8.24 -22.36
C GLY A 295 -0.23 7.47 -21.07
N GLN A 296 0.20 6.20 -21.16
CA GLN A 296 0.69 5.40 -20.03
C GLN A 296 2.18 5.06 -20.16
N VAL A 297 2.85 5.56 -21.19
CA VAL A 297 4.26 5.30 -21.47
C VAL A 297 5.09 6.48 -20.97
N PRO A 298 5.84 6.34 -19.87
CA PRO A 298 6.72 7.40 -19.38
C PRO A 298 7.89 7.60 -20.36
N GLN A 299 8.48 8.79 -20.36
CA GLN A 299 9.58 9.09 -21.28
C GLN A 299 10.88 8.34 -20.96
N CYS A 300 11.02 7.80 -19.75
CA CYS A 300 12.09 6.86 -19.43
C CYS A 300 11.94 5.49 -20.12
N ALA A 301 10.86 5.27 -20.88
CA ALA A 301 10.74 4.12 -21.77
C ALA A 301 11.71 4.26 -22.95
N GLU A 302 12.57 3.26 -23.11
CA GLU A 302 13.46 3.16 -24.26
C GLU A 302 12.91 2.10 -25.20
N GLU A 303 12.72 2.44 -26.49
CA GLU A 303 12.23 1.51 -27.52
C GLU A 303 10.87 0.87 -27.17
N GLY A 304 9.99 1.61 -26.49
CA GLY A 304 8.69 1.10 -26.04
C GLY A 304 8.77 0.16 -24.83
N VAL A 305 9.92 0.11 -24.14
CA VAL A 305 10.10 -0.72 -22.93
C VAL A 305 10.41 0.15 -21.72
N VAL A 306 9.55 0.10 -20.72
CA VAL A 306 9.80 0.68 -19.39
C VAL A 306 10.69 -0.28 -18.61
N LYS A 307 11.96 0.09 -18.42
CA LYS A 307 12.91 -0.69 -17.63
C LYS A 307 12.69 -0.43 -16.14
N VAL A 308 12.44 -1.50 -15.37
CA VAL A 308 12.31 -1.41 -13.92
C VAL A 308 13.29 -2.35 -13.24
N VAL A 309 13.99 -1.87 -12.21
CA VAL A 309 14.91 -2.69 -11.42
C VAL A 309 14.27 -3.08 -10.10
N ALA A 310 14.07 -4.38 -9.89
CA ALA A 310 13.52 -4.94 -8.66
C ALA A 310 14.65 -5.31 -7.69
N TYR A 311 14.67 -4.66 -6.53
CA TYR A 311 15.68 -4.86 -5.50
C TYR A 311 15.22 -5.86 -4.44
N GLU A 312 16.11 -6.80 -4.15
CA GLU A 312 16.08 -7.64 -2.96
C GLU A 312 17.11 -7.14 -1.95
N ARG A 313 16.70 -7.03 -0.69
CA ARG A 313 17.59 -6.63 0.41
C ARG A 313 18.52 -7.79 0.75
N LYS A 314 19.82 -7.50 0.91
CA LYS A 314 20.79 -8.44 1.50
C LYS A 314 20.49 -8.72 2.96
#